data_AF-T1B2Q5-F1
#
_entry.id   AF-T1B2Q5-F1
#
_cell.length_a   1.000
_cell.length_b   1.000
_cell.length_c   1.000
_cell.angle_alpha   90.00
_cell.angle_beta   90.00
_cell.angle_gamma   90.00
#
_symmetry.space_group_name_H-M   'P 1'
#
loop_
_entity.id
_entity.type
_entity.pdbx_description
1 polymer ?
#
loop_
_entity_poly.entity_id
_entity_poly.type
_entity_poly.pdbx_seq_one_letter_code
_entity_poly.pdbx_strand_id
1 'polypeptide(L)'
;MTRLDDAFQSLIVAHTTWDVERILDRLGKNLDWVPLGNNPENYGLITIGSDPFNGITERITNAMDAMIELEVELKPELKKCPTPRAAVEAIYGFKEGNLRDSRDPDIGSLASNIKVRFLDG
;
A
#
# COMPACT_ATOMS: atom_id res chain seq x y z
N MET A 1 31.89 -0.88 30.42
CA MET A 1 30.83 -0.88 29.40
C MET A 1 31.51 -1.03 28.05
N THR A 2 31.05 -1.93 27.19
CA THR A 2 31.64 -2.08 25.85
C THR A 2 31.13 -0.98 24.92
N ARG A 3 31.85 -0.69 23.84
CA ARG A 3 31.42 0.28 22.81
C ARG A 3 30.05 -0.07 22.22
N LEU A 4 29.67 -1.34 22.20
CA LEU A 4 28.35 -1.81 21.75
C LEU A 4 27.26 -1.51 22.79
N ASP A 5 27.55 -1.70 24.07
CA ASP A 5 26.63 -1.35 25.16
C ASP A 5 26.32 0.16 25.14
N ASP A 6 27.34 1.00 24.91
CA ASP A 6 27.17 2.46 24.83
C ASP A 6 26.31 2.87 23.62
N ALA A 7 26.51 2.22 22.47
CA ALA A 7 25.72 2.48 21.26
C ALA A 7 24.27 2.03 21.43
N PHE A 8 24.04 0.88 22.07
CA PHE A 8 22.69 0.39 22.37
C PHE A 8 21.94 1.36 23.30
N GLN A 9 22.58 1.80 24.39
CA GLN A 9 21.97 2.79 25.29
C GLN A 9 21.69 4.12 24.57
N SER A 10 22.58 4.53 23.67
CA SER A 10 22.37 5.75 22.86
C SER A 10 21.17 5.61 21.91
N LEU A 11 20.95 4.43 21.33
CA LEU A 11 19.79 4.18 20.45
C LEU A 11 18.46 4.20 21.23
N ILE A 12 18.44 3.69 22.46
CA ILE A 12 17.23 3.68 23.31
C ILE A 12 16.73 5.09 23.63
N VAL A 13 17.63 6.07 23.72
CA VAL A 13 17.28 7.47 24.05
C VAL A 13 17.25 8.40 22.82
N ALA A 14 17.45 7.86 21.61
CA ALA A 14 17.37 8.64 20.38
C ALA A 14 15.91 9.05 20.08
N HIS A 15 15.70 10.29 19.64
CA HIS A 15 14.35 10.81 19.36
C HIS A 15 14.15 11.23 17.91
N THR A 16 15.23 11.31 17.13
CA THR A 16 15.19 11.71 15.73
C THR A 16 15.93 10.72 14.84
N THR A 17 15.60 10.71 13.55
CA THR A 17 16.34 9.93 12.55
C THR A 17 17.82 10.32 12.51
N TRP A 18 18.12 11.60 12.70
CA TRP A 18 19.49 12.12 12.72
C TRP A 18 20.30 11.62 13.92
N ASP A 19 19.67 11.46 15.09
CA ASP A 19 20.34 10.87 16.26
C ASP A 19 20.72 9.41 15.97
N VAL A 20 19.79 8.65 15.38
CA VAL A 20 20.00 7.25 15.00
C VAL A 20 21.12 7.14 13.97
N GLU A 21 21.07 7.92 12.88
CA GLU A 21 22.10 7.93 11.83
C GLU A 21 23.50 8.18 12.40
N ARG A 22 23.66 9.18 13.27
CA ARG A 22 24.95 9.48 13.91
C ARG A 22 25.47 8.34 14.78
N ILE A 23 24.60 7.60 15.45
CA ILE A 23 24.99 6.45 16.27
C ILE A 23 25.43 5.29 15.39
N LEU A 24 24.70 5.02 14.30
CA LEU A 24 25.04 3.97 13.34
C LEU A 24 26.36 4.26 12.61
N ASP A 25 26.59 5.51 12.18
CA ASP A 25 27.85 5.94 11.55
C ASP A 25 29.06 5.71 12.46
N ARG A 26 28.89 5.92 13.77
CA ARG A 26 29.94 5.66 14.77
C ARG A 26 30.24 4.18 14.92
N LEU A 27 29.28 3.28 14.67
CA LEU A 27 29.51 1.85 14.69
C LEU A 27 30.26 1.39 13.44
N GLY A 28 29.99 2.02 12.30
CA GLY A 28 30.69 1.79 11.03
C GLY A 28 30.77 0.32 10.67
N LYS A 29 31.99 -0.19 10.43
CA LYS A 29 32.24 -1.60 10.06
C LYS A 29 31.90 -2.65 11.14
N ASN A 30 31.48 -2.24 12.32
CA ASN A 30 31.04 -3.17 13.38
C ASN A 30 29.51 -3.37 13.35
N LEU A 31 28.84 -2.86 12.32
CA LEU A 31 27.41 -3.00 12.09
C LEU A 31 27.21 -3.88 10.85
N ASP A 32 26.46 -4.96 11.03
CA ASP A 32 25.93 -5.76 9.93
C ASP A 32 24.40 -5.62 9.89
N TRP A 33 23.87 -5.38 8.70
CA TRP A 33 22.44 -5.36 8.47
C TRP A 33 21.95 -6.78 8.17
N VAL A 34 21.12 -7.32 9.06
CA VAL A 34 20.51 -8.64 8.89
C VAL A 34 19.00 -8.52 8.78
N PRO A 35 18.33 -9.37 7.98
CA PRO A 35 16.87 -9.40 7.93
C PRO A 35 16.28 -9.69 9.32
N LEU A 36 15.13 -9.08 9.63
CA LEU A 36 14.42 -9.35 10.88
C LEU A 36 14.12 -10.85 10.99
N GLY A 37 14.56 -11.49 12.07
CA GLY A 37 14.39 -12.93 12.28
C GLY A 37 15.16 -13.81 11.27
N ASN A 38 16.17 -13.26 10.59
CA ASN A 38 16.90 -13.91 9.50
C ASN A 38 16.02 -14.36 8.31
N ASN A 39 14.86 -13.70 8.12
CA ASN A 39 13.97 -13.96 7.00
C ASN A 39 13.89 -12.72 6.08
N PRO A 40 14.43 -12.77 4.85
CA PRO A 40 14.38 -11.64 3.92
C PRO A 40 12.94 -11.24 3.53
N GLU A 41 11.99 -12.19 3.55
CA GLU A 41 10.58 -11.93 3.22
C GLU A 41 9.89 -10.97 4.22
N ASN A 42 10.45 -10.83 5.43
CA ASN A 42 9.92 -9.90 6.42
C ASN A 42 10.05 -8.43 5.99
N TYR A 43 10.97 -8.11 5.06
CA TYR A 43 11.12 -6.76 4.54
C TYR A 43 9.82 -6.22 3.96
N GLY A 44 9.12 -7.02 3.14
CA GLY A 44 7.86 -6.61 2.51
C GLY A 44 6.78 -6.32 3.55
N LEU A 45 6.61 -7.21 4.53
CA LEU A 45 5.62 -7.06 5.61
C LEU A 45 5.86 -5.81 6.46
N ILE A 46 7.12 -5.54 6.83
CA ILE A 46 7.49 -4.35 7.61
C ILE A 46 7.26 -3.09 6.79
N THR A 47 7.67 -3.09 5.52
CA THR A 47 7.54 -1.93 4.63
C THR A 47 6.08 -1.56 4.44
N ILE A 48 5.22 -2.57 4.21
CA ILE A 48 3.76 -2.38 4.05
C ILE A 48 3.17 -1.67 5.27
N GLY A 49 3.54 -2.09 6.48
CA GLY A 49 3.05 -1.47 7.72
C GLY A 49 3.69 -0.13 8.07
N SER A 50 4.89 0.16 7.57
CA SER A 50 5.64 1.39 7.88
C SER A 50 5.26 2.59 7.02
N ASP A 51 4.66 2.36 5.85
CA ASP A 51 4.26 3.43 4.95
C ASP A 51 2.73 3.66 5.01
N PRO A 52 2.27 4.78 5.61
CA PRO A 52 0.84 5.10 5.67
C PRO A 52 0.19 5.22 4.28
N PHE A 53 0.95 5.47 3.20
CA PHE A 53 0.42 5.54 1.85
C PHE A 53 -0.07 4.18 1.32
N ASN A 54 0.43 3.06 1.83
CA ASN A 54 -0.05 1.73 1.44
C ASN A 54 -1.50 1.50 1.89
N GLY A 55 -1.84 1.89 3.12
CA GLY A 55 -3.21 1.82 3.62
C GLY A 55 -4.19 2.71 2.85
N ILE A 56 -3.72 3.82 2.27
CA ILE A 56 -4.52 4.68 1.39
C ILE A 56 -4.79 3.98 0.07
N THR A 57 -3.74 3.44 -0.54
CA THR A 57 -3.83 2.75 -1.83
C THR A 57 -4.82 1.58 -1.71
N GLU A 58 -4.71 0.79 -0.64
CA GLU A 58 -5.63 -0.31 -0.36
C GLU A 58 -7.08 0.18 -0.15
N ARG A 59 -7.29 1.30 0.54
CA ARG A 59 -8.63 1.90 0.68
C ARG A 59 -9.24 2.31 -0.64
N ILE A 60 -8.43 2.88 -1.55
CA ILE A 60 -8.89 3.25 -2.89
C ILE A 60 -9.26 2.00 -3.68
N THR A 61 -8.42 0.96 -3.68
CA THR A 61 -8.69 -0.28 -4.41
C THR A 61 -9.91 -1.00 -3.85
N ASN A 62 -10.05 -1.10 -2.53
CA ASN A 62 -11.22 -1.73 -1.89
C ASN A 62 -12.53 -0.97 -2.22
N ALA A 63 -12.47 0.36 -2.34
CA ALA A 63 -13.62 1.14 -2.75
C ALA A 63 -13.98 0.89 -4.23
N MET A 64 -13.00 0.69 -5.12
CA MET A 64 -13.25 0.30 -6.51
C MET A 64 -13.91 -1.08 -6.59
N ASP A 65 -13.40 -2.05 -5.82
CA ASP A 65 -13.96 -3.39 -5.75
C ASP A 65 -15.40 -3.36 -5.23
N ALA A 66 -15.68 -2.62 -4.15
CA ALA A 66 -17.03 -2.47 -3.62
C ALA A 66 -18.03 -1.88 -4.64
N MET A 67 -17.60 -0.95 -5.50
CA MET A 67 -18.44 -0.41 -6.58
C MET A 67 -18.74 -1.45 -7.66
N ILE A 68 -17.75 -2.28 -8.02
CA ILE A 68 -17.95 -3.38 -8.98
C ILE A 68 -18.89 -4.43 -8.38
N GLU A 69 -18.68 -4.81 -7.12
CA GLU A 69 -19.52 -5.77 -6.40
C GLU A 69 -20.97 -5.29 -6.27
N LEU A 70 -21.16 -3.99 -5.97
CA LEU A 70 -22.49 -3.38 -5.91
C LEU A 70 -23.22 -3.50 -7.25
N GLU A 71 -22.56 -3.21 -8.37
CA GLU A 71 -23.15 -3.35 -9.70
C GLU A 71 -23.54 -4.80 -10.01
N VAL A 72 -22.71 -5.77 -9.61
CA VAL A 72 -23.03 -7.21 -9.77
C VAL A 72 -24.21 -7.64 -8.90
N GLU A 73 -24.37 -7.06 -7.71
CA GLU A 73 -25.49 -7.36 -6.83
C GLU A 73 -26.80 -6.74 -7.35
N LEU A 74 -26.73 -5.52 -7.89
CA LEU A 74 -27.88 -4.82 -8.49
C LEU A 74 -28.31 -5.44 -9.84
N LYS A 75 -27.39 -6.08 -10.56
CA LYS A 75 -27.61 -6.72 -11.86
C LYS A 75 -27.16 -8.19 -11.82
N PRO A 76 -27.99 -9.10 -11.26
CA PRO A 76 -27.61 -10.49 -11.03
C PRO A 76 -27.19 -11.24 -12.30
N GLU A 77 -27.58 -10.79 -13.50
CA GLU A 77 -27.10 -11.32 -14.77
C GLU A 77 -25.58 -11.21 -14.95
N LEU A 78 -24.94 -10.23 -14.32
CA LEU A 78 -23.49 -10.06 -14.33
C LEU A 78 -22.76 -11.17 -13.57
N LYS A 79 -23.44 -11.89 -12.66
CA LYS A 79 -22.89 -13.09 -11.99
C LYS A 79 -22.60 -14.23 -12.97
N LYS A 80 -23.13 -14.15 -14.20
CA LYS A 80 -22.88 -15.12 -15.29
C LYS A 80 -21.65 -14.77 -16.12
N CYS A 81 -21.03 -13.60 -15.91
CA CYS A 81 -19.80 -13.25 -16.60
C CYS A 81 -18.70 -14.26 -16.26
N PRO A 82 -17.98 -14.79 -17.26
CA PRO A 82 -17.02 -15.88 -17.05
C PRO A 82 -15.75 -15.43 -16.31
N THR A 83 -15.50 -14.12 -16.24
CA THR A 83 -14.34 -13.53 -15.55
C THR A 83 -14.70 -12.17 -14.94
N PRO A 84 -13.97 -11.71 -13.91
CA PRO A 84 -14.12 -10.34 -13.38
C PRO A 84 -13.93 -9.26 -14.45
N ARG A 85 -12.99 -9.46 -15.40
CA ARG A 85 -12.77 -8.55 -16.53
C ARG A 85 -13.99 -8.45 -17.44
N ALA A 86 -14.65 -9.57 -17.72
CA ALA A 86 -15.88 -9.57 -18.51
C ALA A 86 -17.04 -8.88 -17.77
N ALA A 87 -17.09 -8.95 -16.43
CA ALA A 87 -18.05 -8.19 -15.65
C ALA A 87 -17.76 -6.67 -15.72
N VAL A 88 -16.50 -6.26 -15.53
CA VAL A 88 -16.08 -4.86 -15.65
C VAL A 88 -16.37 -4.29 -17.05
N GLU A 89 -16.10 -5.07 -18.10
CA GLU A 89 -16.44 -4.70 -19.47
C GLU A 89 -17.96 -4.53 -19.66
N ALA A 90 -18.77 -5.43 -19.11
CA ALA A 90 -20.23 -5.34 -19.17
C ALA A 90 -20.81 -4.17 -18.36
N ILE A 91 -20.17 -3.80 -17.23
CA ILE A 91 -20.62 -2.70 -16.36
C ILE A 91 -20.24 -1.34 -16.96
N TYR A 92 -18.97 -1.18 -17.33
CA TYR A 92 -18.36 0.13 -17.63
C TYR A 92 -17.91 0.28 -19.09
N GLY A 93 -17.96 -0.77 -19.90
CA GLY A 93 -17.49 -0.74 -21.29
C GLY A 93 -15.97 -0.80 -21.46
N PHE A 94 -15.22 -1.11 -20.39
CA PHE A 94 -13.77 -1.27 -20.46
C PHE A 94 -13.41 -2.60 -21.12
N LYS A 95 -12.95 -2.53 -22.37
CA LYS A 95 -12.58 -3.70 -23.17
C LYS A 95 -11.54 -4.56 -22.44
N GLU A 96 -11.84 -5.85 -22.28
CA GLU A 96 -11.03 -6.80 -21.51
C GLU A 96 -10.73 -6.35 -20.07
N GLY A 97 -11.57 -5.47 -19.51
CA GLY A 97 -11.36 -4.83 -18.21
C GLY A 97 -10.15 -3.89 -18.16
N ASN A 98 -9.72 -3.34 -19.31
CA ASN A 98 -8.53 -2.49 -19.41
C ASN A 98 -8.90 -1.02 -19.63
N LEU A 99 -8.16 -0.12 -18.98
CA LEU A 99 -8.30 1.34 -19.12
C LEU A 99 -7.53 1.93 -20.32
N ARG A 100 -6.76 1.12 -21.06
CA ARG A 100 -5.95 1.60 -22.21
C ARG A 100 -6.80 2.19 -23.32
N ASP A 101 -8.02 1.69 -23.47
CA ASP A 101 -8.93 2.07 -24.56
C ASP A 101 -10.06 3.01 -24.09
N SER A 102 -10.11 3.36 -22.80
CA SER A 102 -11.12 4.28 -22.27
C SER A 102 -10.77 5.74 -22.53
N ARG A 103 -11.80 6.58 -22.68
CA ARG A 103 -11.63 8.03 -22.85
C ARG A 103 -11.55 8.69 -21.47
N ASP A 104 -10.69 9.69 -21.36
CA ASP A 104 -10.45 10.46 -20.10
C ASP A 104 -11.73 10.96 -19.39
N PRO A 105 -12.76 11.48 -20.11
CA PRO A 105 -14.00 11.93 -19.48
C PRO A 105 -14.77 10.82 -18.73
N ASP A 106 -14.68 9.58 -19.23
CA ASP A 106 -15.40 8.43 -18.67
C ASP A 106 -14.72 7.97 -17.36
N ILE A 107 -13.39 8.00 -17.33
CA ILE A 107 -12.60 7.67 -16.13
C ILE A 107 -12.80 8.75 -15.05
N GLY A 108 -12.77 10.03 -15.43
CA GLY A 108 -12.97 11.13 -14.49
C GLY A 108 -14.32 11.09 -13.80
N SER A 109 -15.39 10.72 -14.53
CA SER A 109 -16.72 10.54 -13.95
C SER A 109 -16.75 9.39 -12.94
N LEU A 110 -16.19 8.23 -13.29
CA LEU A 110 -16.16 7.07 -12.38
C LEU A 110 -15.30 7.33 -11.14
N ALA A 111 -14.15 7.99 -11.30
CA ALA A 111 -13.27 8.37 -10.20
C ALA A 111 -13.98 9.28 -9.19
N SER A 112 -14.95 10.10 -9.62
CA SER A 112 -15.70 10.98 -8.73
C SER A 112 -16.61 10.25 -7.73
N ASN A 113 -16.90 8.96 -7.96
CA ASN A 113 -17.72 8.12 -7.06
C ASN A 113 -16.97 7.75 -5.77
N ILE A 114 -15.64 7.77 -5.79
CA ILE A 114 -14.80 7.39 -4.66
C ILE A 114 -14.08 8.62 -4.14
N LYS A 115 -14.28 8.94 -2.87
CA LYS A 115 -13.57 10.03 -2.21
C LYS A 115 -12.89 9.56 -0.94
N VAL A 116 -11.59 9.29 -1.03
CA VAL A 116 -10.74 9.03 0.14
C VAL A 116 -10.15 10.36 0.60
N ARG A 117 -10.36 10.73 1.86
CA ARG A 117 -9.79 11.95 2.46
C ARG A 117 -8.97 11.60 3.69
N PHE A 118 -7.86 12.31 3.86
CA PHE A 118 -7.28 12.51 5.17
C PHE A 118 -8.13 13.52 5.94
N LEU A 119 -8.57 13.12 7.13
CA LEU A 119 -8.98 14.06 8.14
C LEU A 119 -7.80 14.10 9.10
N ASP A 120 -6.99 15.14 9.02
CA ASP A 120 -6.05 15.42 10.08
C ASP A 120 -6.88 15.70 11.34
N GLY A 121 -6.56 14.98 12.42
CA GLY A 121 -7.14 15.21 13.75
C GLY A 121 -6.50 16.41 14.43
#